data_AF-G2G5X8-F1
#
_entry.id   AF-G2G5X8-F1
#
_cell.length_a   1.000
_cell.length_b   1.000
_cell.length_c   1.000
_cell.angle_alpha   90.00
_cell.angle_beta   90.00
_cell.angle_gamma   90.00
#
_symmetry.space_group_name_H-M   'P 1'
#
loop_
_entity.id
_entity.type
_entity.pdbx_description
1 polymer ?
#
loop_
_entity_poly.entity_id
_entity_poly.type
_entity_poly.pdbx_seq_one_letter_code
_entity_poly.pdbx_strand_id
1 'polypeptide(L)'
;MPVADVTKSSDGSAVASWPLAVAGGSPAALTWNVTTSLTEDGPVDIRAAFTDGTTTAYSQPHTITVDRNAAPPRARRWAPAR
;
A
#
# COMPACT_ATOMS: atom_id res chain seq x y z
N MET A 1 -7.67 7.48 3.34
CA MET A 1 -7.39 6.74 2.10
C MET A 1 -8.68 6.54 1.33
N PRO A 2 -8.74 6.87 0.02
CA PRO A 2 -9.94 6.68 -0.78
C PRO A 2 -10.31 5.19 -0.87
N VAL A 3 -11.58 4.87 -0.59
CA VAL A 3 -12.08 3.48 -0.62
C VAL A 3 -12.00 2.88 -2.03
N ALA A 4 -12.17 3.70 -3.07
CA ALA A 4 -12.15 3.27 -4.47
C ALA A 4 -10.75 2.80 -4.95
N ASP A 5 -9.69 3.22 -4.27
CA ASP A 5 -8.30 2.92 -4.66
C ASP A 5 -7.70 1.76 -3.85
N VAL A 6 -8.45 1.20 -2.90
CA VAL A 6 -7.94 0.17 -1.98
C VAL A 6 -8.76 -1.11 -2.10
N THR A 7 -8.07 -2.22 -2.31
CA THR A 7 -8.65 -3.56 -2.39
C THR A 7 -8.05 -4.47 -1.33
N LYS A 8 -8.79 -5.52 -0.94
CA LYS A 8 -8.26 -6.59 -0.10
C LYS A 8 -7.37 -7.47 -0.96
N SER A 9 -6.14 -7.70 -0.55
CA SER A 9 -5.18 -8.49 -1.33
C SER A 9 -5.57 -9.97 -1.44
N SER A 10 -6.44 -10.46 -0.55
CA SER A 10 -6.89 -11.85 -0.53
C SER A 10 -7.83 -12.22 -1.68
N ASP A 11 -8.72 -11.31 -2.08
CA ASP A 11 -9.81 -11.59 -3.02
C ASP A 11 -9.99 -10.49 -4.08
N GLY A 12 -9.24 -9.40 -4.01
CA GLY A 12 -9.34 -8.26 -4.92
C GLY A 12 -10.57 -7.37 -4.72
N SER A 13 -11.41 -7.66 -3.71
CA SER A 13 -12.62 -6.87 -3.44
C SER A 13 -12.26 -5.47 -2.93
N ALA A 14 -13.04 -4.46 -3.35
CA ALA A 14 -12.86 -3.09 -2.87
C ALA A 14 -13.18 -2.97 -1.37
N VAL A 15 -12.47 -2.07 -0.69
CA VAL A 15 -12.86 -1.62 0.65
C VAL A 15 -14.14 -0.79 0.52
N ALA A 16 -15.14 -1.04 1.37
CA ALA A 16 -16.40 -0.30 1.33
C ALA A 16 -16.41 0.91 2.28
N SER A 17 -15.71 0.82 3.41
CA SER A 17 -15.63 1.87 4.41
C SER A 17 -14.42 1.68 5.32
N TRP A 18 -14.06 2.76 6.03
CA TRP A 18 -13.07 2.76 7.10
C TRP A 18 -13.76 3.08 8.43
N PRO A 19 -13.30 2.53 9.56
CA PRO A 19 -12.23 1.54 9.69
C PRO A 19 -12.64 0.15 9.15
N LEU A 20 -11.67 -0.61 8.66
CA LEU A 20 -11.90 -2.00 8.28
C LEU A 20 -11.79 -2.89 9.52
N ALA A 21 -12.79 -3.76 9.74
CA ALA A 21 -12.77 -4.70 10.86
C ALA A 21 -11.59 -5.68 10.77
N VAL A 22 -10.90 -5.86 11.89
CA VAL A 22 -9.84 -6.86 12.06
C VAL A 22 -10.49 -8.19 12.45
N ALA A 23 -10.22 -9.26 11.70
CA ALA A 23 -10.75 -10.60 11.96
C ALA A 23 -9.61 -11.57 12.28
N GLY A 24 -9.81 -12.48 13.24
CA GLY A 24 -8.79 -13.48 13.60
C GLY A 24 -7.52 -12.88 14.23
N GLY A 25 -7.60 -11.67 14.78
CA GLY A 25 -6.48 -11.00 15.46
C GLY A 25 -5.44 -10.37 14.52
N SER A 26 -5.62 -10.43 13.19
CA SER A 26 -4.71 -9.82 12.21
C SER A 26 -5.48 -8.95 11.21
N PRO A 27 -4.99 -7.74 10.87
CA PRO A 27 -5.64 -6.93 9.86
C PRO A 27 -5.56 -7.61 8.49
N ALA A 28 -6.58 -7.40 7.66
CA ALA A 28 -6.55 -7.86 6.28
C ALA A 28 -5.39 -7.18 5.52
N ALA A 29 -4.68 -7.94 4.67
CA ALA A 29 -3.72 -7.37 3.74
C ALA A 29 -4.46 -6.53 2.68
N LEU A 30 -3.94 -5.33 2.41
CA LEU A 30 -4.55 -4.37 1.50
C LEU A 30 -3.58 -3.97 0.39
N THR A 31 -4.12 -3.78 -0.80
CA THR A 31 -3.42 -3.22 -1.96
C THR A 31 -3.99 -1.84 -2.24
N TRP A 32 -3.14 -0.82 -2.34
CA TRP A 32 -3.53 0.55 -2.67
C TRP A 32 -2.98 0.94 -4.03
N ASN A 33 -3.85 1.43 -4.92
CA ASN A 33 -3.44 2.10 -6.13
C ASN A 33 -3.07 3.57 -5.81
N VAL A 34 -1.80 3.79 -5.47
CA VAL A 34 -1.32 5.12 -5.04
C VAL A 34 -1.42 6.18 -6.13
N THR A 35 -1.25 5.82 -7.40
CA THR A 35 -1.16 6.78 -8.50
C THR A 35 -2.53 7.30 -8.96
N THR A 36 -3.63 6.68 -8.55
CA THR A 36 -4.98 7.22 -8.74
C THR A 36 -5.38 8.18 -7.62
N SER A 37 -4.87 7.96 -6.41
CA SER A 37 -5.13 8.84 -5.26
C SER A 37 -4.23 10.07 -5.21
N LEU A 38 -2.96 9.95 -5.62
CA LEU A 38 -1.99 11.03 -5.59
C LEU A 38 -1.64 11.44 -7.02
N THR A 39 -1.41 12.73 -7.23
CA THR A 39 -0.95 13.29 -8.52
C THR A 39 0.56 13.52 -8.55
N GLU A 40 1.18 13.60 -7.39
CA GLU A 40 2.60 13.90 -7.22
C GLU A 40 3.46 12.64 -7.35
N ASP A 41 4.69 12.81 -7.81
CA ASP A 41 5.78 11.84 -7.64
C ASP A 41 6.64 12.27 -6.44
N GLY A 42 7.37 11.33 -5.84
CA GLY A 42 8.26 11.59 -4.73
C GLY A 42 8.03 10.69 -3.51
N PRO A 43 8.70 11.00 -2.39
CA PRO A 43 8.58 10.21 -1.16
C PRO A 43 7.21 10.39 -0.52
N VAL A 44 6.59 9.27 -0.14
CA VAL A 44 5.30 9.21 0.58
C VAL A 44 5.45 8.31 1.79
N ASP A 45 5.08 8.82 2.96
CA ASP A 45 5.00 8.04 4.19
C ASP A 45 3.65 7.33 4.29
N ILE A 46 3.71 6.02 4.53
CA ILE A 46 2.55 5.18 4.76
C ILE A 46 2.55 4.70 6.21
N ARG A 47 1.40 4.78 6.87
CA ARG A 47 1.17 4.29 8.23
C ARG A 47 -0.20 3.63 8.32
N ALA A 48 -0.29 2.55 9.09
CA ALA A 48 -1.57 1.99 9.49
C ALA A 48 -2.07 2.69 10.76
N ALA A 49 -3.36 2.99 10.80
CA ALA A 49 -4.05 3.44 12.00
C ALA A 49 -4.96 2.30 12.50
N PHE A 50 -4.78 1.92 13.76
CA PHE A 50 -5.58 0.90 14.45
C PHE A 50 -6.41 1.57 15.52
N THR A 51 -7.71 1.29 15.55
CA THR A 51 -8.60 1.84 16.57
C THR A 51 -9.50 0.77 17.15
N ASP A 52 -9.75 0.88 18.46
CA ASP A 52 -10.76 0.10 19.18
C ASP A 52 -12.11 0.86 19.32
N GLY A 53 -12.24 2.01 18.66
CA GLY A 53 -13.39 2.92 18.75
C GLY A 53 -13.24 4.01 19.82
N THR A 54 -12.25 3.90 20.72
CA THR A 54 -11.96 4.91 21.75
C THR A 54 -10.56 5.48 21.63
N THR A 55 -9.57 4.62 21.34
CA THR A 55 -8.16 4.98 21.19
C THR A 55 -7.72 4.66 19.77
N THR A 56 -6.79 5.46 19.24
CA THR A 56 -6.13 5.17 17.96
C THR A 56 -4.62 5.04 18.19
N ALA A 57 -4.05 3.93 17.74
CA ALA A 57 -2.62 3.68 17.69
C ALA A 57 -2.15 3.67 16.23
N TYR A 58 -0.88 4.00 16.00
CA TYR A 58 -0.29 4.06 14.68
C TYR A 58 0.91 3.13 14.57
N SER A 59 1.08 2.53 13.39
CA SER A 59 2.33 1.85 13.05
C SER A 59 3.48 2.86 12.88
N GLN A 60 4.70 2.35 12.84
CA GLN A 60 5.83 3.13 12.34
C GLN A 60 5.58 3.57 10.88
N PRO A 61 6.08 4.75 10.47
CA PRO A 61 6.12 5.14 9.06
C PRO A 61 6.91 4.16 8.22
N HIS A 62 6.40 3.90 7.03
CA HIS A 62 7.16 3.30 5.95
C HIS A 62 7.15 4.25 4.75
N THR A 63 8.33 4.73 4.36
CA THR A 63 8.47 5.63 3.22
C THR A 63 8.61 4.83 1.93
N ILE A 64 7.73 5.09 0.97
CA ILE A 64 7.85 4.60 -0.41
C ILE A 64 8.17 5.78 -1.34
N THR A 65 8.71 5.52 -2.52
CA THR A 65 8.86 6.54 -3.57
C THR A 65 7.88 6.23 -4.69
N VAL A 66 7.05 7.20 -5.03
CA VAL A 66 6.18 7.16 -6.21
C VAL A 66 6.96 7.75 -7.38
N ASP A 67 7.14 6.96 -8.43
CA ASP A 67 7.74 7.41 -9.69
C ASP A 67 6.96 6.77 -10.86
N ARG A 68 6.05 7.54 -11.47
CA ARG A 68 5.24 7.09 -12.61
C ARG A 68 6.05 6.93 -13.90
N ASN A 69 7.23 7.53 -13.98
CA ASN A 69 8.09 7.53 -15.16
C ASN A 69 9.31 6.60 -15.00
N ALA A 70 9.34 5.79 -13.96
CA ALA A 70 10.43 4.86 -13.71
C ALA A 70 10.61 3.91 -14.90
N ALA A 71 11.82 3.86 -15.44
CA ALA A 71 12.16 2.84 -16.43
C ALA A 71 12.03 1.45 -15.79
N PRO A 72 11.49 0.44 -16.51
CA PRO A 72 11.37 -0.90 -15.97
C PRO A 72 12.75 -1.44 -15.54
N PRO A 73 12.82 -2.26 -14.48
CA PRO A 73 14.07 -2.81 -14.00
C PRO A 73 14.74 -3.60 -15.13
N ARG A 74 15.91 -3.12 -15.55
CA ARG A 74 16.76 -3.81 -16.53
C ARG A 74 17.30 -5.09 -15.90
N ALA A 75 16.78 -6.24 -16.31
CA ALA A 75 17.33 -7.53 -15.93
C ALA A 75 18.76 -7.64 -16.46
N ARG A 76 19.75 -7.60 -15.56
CA ARG A 76 21.15 -7.90 -15.91
C ARG A 76 21.23 -9.37 -16.32
N ARG A 77 21.32 -9.62 -17.62
CA ARG A 77 21.70 -10.93 -18.15
C ARG A 77 23.20 -11.09 -17.92
N TRP A 78 23.59 -11.87 -16.92
CA TRP A 78 24.97 -12.35 -16.80
C TRP A 78 25.25 -13.25 -18.02
N ALA A 79 26.14 -12.81 -18.91
CA ALA A 79 26.72 -13.71 -19.90
C ALA A 79 27.91 -14.43 -19.23
N PRO A 80 28.05 -15.76 -19.39
CA PRO A 80 29.22 -16.47 -18.89
C PRO A 80 30.47 -16.02 -19.67
N ALA A 81 31.57 -15.78 -18.96
CA ALA A 81 32.87 -15.48 -19.54
C ALA A 81 33.34 -16.68 -20.40
N ARG A 82 33.88 -16.38 -21.58
CA ARG A 82 34.47 -17.37 -22.50
C ARG A 82 35.98 -17.39 -22.36
#